data_AF-A0A961RLX7-F1
#
_entry.id   AF-A0A961RLX7-F1
#
_cell.length_a   1.000
_cell.length_b   1.000
_cell.length_c   1.000
_cell.angle_alpha   90.00
_cell.angle_beta   90.00
_cell.angle_gamma   90.00
#
_symmetry.space_group_name_H-M   'P 1'
#
loop_
_entity.id
_entity.type
_entity.pdbx_description
1 polymer ?
#
loop_
_entity_poly.entity_id
_entity_poly.type
_entity_poly.pdbx_seq_one_letter_code
_entity_poly.pdbx_strand_id
1 'polypeptide(L)'
;AQDPGDPGVLVLSRFAGAAEEMEEALLVNPHDTDEMARRLHQAIAMPRAERCARHEALMARISARSVDDWAADFLAVLQKGGDASQGRHPGGGPAGEHGTGGGRGSGYRPGAGTVPPESSAACRP
;
A
#
# COMPACT_ATOMS: atom_id res chain seq x y z
N ALA A 1 0.98 5.26 -16.88
CA ALA A 1 -0.24 4.72 -16.23
C ALA A 1 -1.12 4.08 -17.31
N GLN A 2 -1.98 3.12 -16.96
CA GLN A 2 -2.93 2.50 -17.91
C GLN A 2 -4.01 3.51 -18.33
N ASP A 3 -4.62 3.33 -19.50
CA ASP A 3 -5.80 4.11 -19.90
C ASP A 3 -7.02 3.64 -19.08
N PRO A 4 -7.66 4.51 -18.27
CA PRO A 4 -8.85 4.14 -17.50
C PRO A 4 -10.04 3.74 -18.39
N GLY A 5 -10.08 4.23 -19.63
CA GLY A 5 -11.10 3.91 -20.63
C GLY A 5 -10.85 2.58 -21.33
N ASP A 6 -9.65 2.03 -21.32
CA ASP A 6 -9.36 0.70 -21.86
C ASP A 6 -8.24 0.00 -21.08
N PRO A 7 -8.49 -0.37 -19.82
CA PRO A 7 -7.47 -0.97 -18.98
C PRO A 7 -7.24 -2.43 -19.37
N GLY A 8 -5.99 -2.87 -19.20
CA GLY A 8 -5.65 -4.28 -19.25
C GLY A 8 -6.21 -5.08 -18.07
N VAL A 9 -6.09 -6.40 -18.14
CA VAL A 9 -6.46 -7.31 -17.04
C VAL A 9 -5.22 -7.66 -16.24
N LEU A 10 -5.28 -7.49 -14.92
CA LEU A 10 -4.23 -7.92 -14.01
C LEU A 10 -4.31 -9.43 -13.80
N VAL A 11 -3.23 -10.15 -14.11
CA VAL A 11 -3.08 -11.59 -13.86
C VAL A 11 -2.00 -11.77 -12.81
N LEU A 12 -2.33 -12.42 -11.70
CA LEU A 12 -1.44 -12.59 -10.56
C LEU A 12 -1.31 -14.04 -10.15
N SER A 13 -0.11 -14.44 -9.76
CA SER A 13 0.07 -15.72 -9.07
C SER A 13 -0.69 -15.70 -7.75
N ARG A 14 -1.41 -16.78 -7.44
CA ARG A 14 -2.06 -16.99 -6.13
C ARG A 14 -1.09 -17.01 -4.95
N PHE A 15 0.22 -17.14 -5.21
CA PHE A 15 1.28 -17.13 -4.20
C PHE A 15 1.92 -15.75 -4.04
N ALA A 16 1.51 -14.75 -4.82
CA ALA A 16 1.98 -13.38 -4.64
C ALA A 16 1.41 -12.83 -3.32
N GLY A 17 2.23 -12.13 -2.54
CA GLY A 17 1.78 -11.50 -1.29
C GLY A 17 0.63 -10.48 -1.50
N ALA A 18 0.51 -9.93 -2.71
CA ALA A 18 -0.59 -9.03 -3.08
C ALA A 18 -1.89 -9.78 -3.48
N ALA A 19 -1.87 -11.10 -3.65
CA ALA A 19 -3.03 -11.87 -4.11
C ALA A 19 -4.19 -11.83 -3.11
N GLU A 20 -3.89 -11.77 -1.81
CA GLU A 20 -4.90 -11.62 -0.75
C GLU A 20 -5.57 -10.24 -0.76
N GLU A 21 -4.88 -9.24 -1.32
CA GLU A 21 -5.34 -7.85 -1.36
C GLU A 21 -5.86 -7.42 -2.75
N MET A 22 -5.78 -8.29 -3.74
CA MET A 22 -6.13 -8.00 -5.15
C MET A 22 -7.04 -9.09 -5.72
N GLU A 23 -8.15 -9.36 -5.05
CA GLU A 23 -9.12 -10.40 -5.40
C GLU A 23 -9.77 -10.18 -6.77
N GLU A 24 -9.80 -8.94 -7.25
CA GLU A 24 -10.34 -8.56 -8.55
C GLU A 24 -9.42 -8.92 -9.72
N ALA A 25 -8.15 -9.26 -9.43
CA ALA A 25 -7.22 -9.81 -10.40
C ALA A 25 -7.56 -11.26 -10.77
N LEU A 26 -7.17 -11.68 -11.97
CA LEU A 26 -7.24 -13.10 -12.34
C LEU A 26 -6.09 -13.84 -11.66
N LEU A 27 -6.42 -14.53 -10.56
CA LEU A 27 -5.47 -15.38 -9.86
C LEU A 27 -5.21 -16.66 -10.64
N VAL A 28 -3.92 -17.01 -10.77
CA VAL A 28 -3.44 -18.19 -11.49
C VAL A 28 -2.54 -19.03 -10.60
N ASN A 29 -2.61 -20.35 -10.75
CA ASN A 29 -1.59 -21.25 -10.21
C ASN A 29 -0.46 -21.41 -11.24
N PRO A 30 0.77 -20.92 -10.97
CA PRO A 30 1.87 -21.03 -11.93
C PRO A 30 2.33 -22.47 -12.20
N HIS A 31 1.94 -23.42 -11.36
CA HIS A 31 2.28 -24.84 -11.54
C HIS A 31 1.26 -25.62 -12.39
N ASP A 32 0.13 -25.01 -12.74
CA ASP A 32 -0.88 -25.59 -13.64
C ASP A 32 -0.89 -24.79 -14.95
N THR A 33 -0.19 -25.32 -15.96
CA THR A 33 -0.07 -24.66 -17.27
C THR A 33 -1.39 -24.58 -18.01
N ASP A 34 -2.31 -25.53 -17.81
CA ASP A 34 -3.60 -25.55 -18.47
C ASP A 34 -4.53 -24.51 -17.83
N GLU A 35 -4.50 -24.37 -16.51
CA GLU A 35 -5.19 -23.28 -15.81
C GLU A 35 -4.65 -21.92 -16.26
N MET A 36 -3.33 -21.78 -16.31
CA MET A 36 -2.71 -20.54 -16.78
C MET A 36 -3.18 -20.18 -18.19
N ALA A 37 -3.17 -21.12 -19.13
CA ALA A 37 -3.63 -20.89 -20.50
C ALA A 37 -5.10 -20.46 -20.56
N ARG A 38 -5.98 -21.13 -19.78
CA ARG A 38 -7.40 -20.75 -19.69
C ARG A 38 -7.58 -19.34 -19.12
N ARG A 39 -6.82 -18.98 -18.10
CA ARG A 39 -6.90 -17.67 -17.43
C ARG A 39 -6.35 -16.54 -18.31
N LEU A 40 -5.30 -16.80 -19.07
CA LEU A 40 -4.79 -15.88 -20.08
C LEU A 40 -5.78 -15.71 -21.23
N HIS A 41 -6.38 -16.79 -21.71
CA HIS A 41 -7.43 -16.70 -22.72
C HIS A 41 -8.62 -15.88 -22.22
N GLN A 42 -9.05 -16.12 -20.98
CA GLN A 42 -10.08 -15.32 -20.32
C GLN A 42 -9.70 -13.83 -20.24
N ALA A 43 -8.45 -13.51 -19.86
CA ALA A 43 -7.97 -12.14 -19.78
C ALA A 43 -8.06 -11.40 -21.12
N ILE A 44 -7.65 -12.08 -22.20
CA ILE A 44 -7.65 -11.51 -23.57
C ILE A 44 -9.08 -11.38 -24.11
N ALA A 45 -9.96 -12.35 -23.83
CA ALA A 45 -11.34 -12.35 -24.29
C ALA A 45 -12.28 -11.49 -23.44
N MET A 46 -11.81 -10.94 -22.32
CA MET A 46 -12.63 -10.21 -21.35
C MET A 46 -13.24 -8.95 -21.99
N PRO A 47 -14.58 -8.75 -21.90
CA PRO A 47 -15.22 -7.54 -22.40
C PRO A 47 -14.69 -6.29 -21.71
N ARG A 48 -14.59 -5.19 -22.45
CA ARG A 48 -14.09 -3.89 -21.95
C ARG A 48 -14.78 -3.45 -20.65
N ALA A 49 -16.10 -3.58 -20.56
CA ALA A 49 -16.86 -3.20 -19.36
C ALA A 49 -16.41 -3.97 -18.10
N GLU A 50 -16.12 -5.27 -18.23
CA GLU A 50 -15.61 -6.08 -17.12
C GLU A 50 -14.18 -5.68 -16.75
N ARG A 51 -13.33 -5.39 -17.75
CA ARG A 51 -11.96 -4.90 -17.51
C ARG A 51 -11.96 -3.59 -16.74
N CYS A 52 -12.80 -2.63 -17.15
CA CYS A 52 -12.95 -1.34 -16.49
C CYS A 52 -13.41 -1.51 -15.03
N ALA A 53 -14.44 -2.32 -14.78
CA ALA A 53 -14.95 -2.55 -13.43
C ALA A 53 -13.89 -3.16 -12.49
N ARG A 54 -13.15 -4.18 -12.97
CA ARG A 54 -12.06 -4.79 -12.20
C ARG A 54 -10.92 -3.80 -11.95
N HIS A 55 -10.56 -3.01 -12.96
CA HIS A 55 -9.51 -2.01 -12.84
C HIS A 55 -9.86 -0.93 -11.81
N GLU A 56 -11.08 -0.41 -11.84
CA GLU A 56 -11.56 0.59 -10.89
C GLU A 56 -11.50 0.07 -9.45
N ALA A 57 -11.96 -1.16 -9.21
CA ALA A 57 -11.88 -1.80 -7.89
C ALA A 57 -10.43 -2.00 -7.42
N LEU A 58 -9.54 -2.46 -8.31
CA LEU A 58 -8.10 -2.59 -8.01
C LEU A 58 -7.47 -1.24 -7.65
N MET A 59 -7.77 -0.19 -8.41
CA MET A 59 -7.25 1.15 -8.16
C MET A 59 -7.77 1.72 -6.84
N ALA A 60 -9.03 1.47 -6.50
CA ALA A 60 -9.60 1.87 -5.21
C ALA A 60 -8.87 1.18 -4.04
N ARG A 61 -8.58 -0.13 -4.14
CA ARG A 61 -7.85 -0.88 -3.10
C ARG A 61 -6.41 -0.40 -2.94
N ILE A 62 -5.70 -0.18 -4.06
CA ILE A 62 -4.31 0.31 -4.04
C ILE A 62 -4.26 1.73 -3.45
N SER A 63 -5.20 2.60 -3.82
CA SER A 63 -5.23 3.98 -3.33
C SER A 63 -5.60 4.09 -1.85
N ALA A 64 -6.29 3.09 -1.30
CA ALA A 64 -6.67 3.04 0.11
C ALA A 64 -5.53 2.58 1.04
N ARG A 65 -4.45 1.98 0.51
CA ARG A 65 -3.30 1.51 1.29
C ARG A 65 -2.04 2.16 0.74
N SER A 66 -1.82 3.41 1.13
CA SER A 66 -0.64 4.14 0.70
C SER A 66 0.62 3.60 1.39
N VAL A 67 1.77 3.73 0.74
CA VAL A 67 3.08 3.39 1.33
C VAL A 67 3.34 4.22 2.60
N ASP A 68 2.76 5.42 2.67
CA ASP A 68 2.87 6.31 3.82
C ASP A 68 2.13 5.74 5.04
N ASP A 69 0.94 5.15 4.86
CA ASP A 69 0.20 4.49 5.94
C ASP A 69 0.97 3.28 6.48
N TRP A 70 1.52 2.46 5.58
CA TRP A 70 2.37 1.33 5.98
C TRP A 70 3.62 1.80 6.74
N ALA A 71 4.27 2.87 6.27
CA ALA A 71 5.47 3.41 6.92
C ALA A 71 5.14 3.96 8.31
N ALA A 72 4.00 4.65 8.46
CA ALA A 72 3.53 5.15 9.74
C ALA A 72 3.23 4.00 10.71
N ASP A 73 2.52 2.97 10.27
CA ASP A 73 2.21 1.78 11.08
C ASP A 73 3.47 1.03 11.51
N PHE A 74 4.42 0.84 10.59
CA PHE A 74 5.69 0.18 10.88
C PHE A 74 6.51 0.97 11.92
N LEU A 75 6.60 2.30 11.77
CA LEU A 75 7.30 3.15 12.73
C LEU A 75 6.59 3.19 14.09
N ALA A 76 5.26 3.18 14.13
CA ALA A 76 4.49 3.11 15.37
C ALA A 76 4.75 1.81 16.15
N VAL A 77 4.84 0.67 15.45
CA VAL A 77 5.20 -0.63 16.05
C VAL A 77 6.62 -0.59 16.63
N LEU A 78 7.58 -0.02 15.91
CA LEU A 78 8.97 0.11 16.39
C LEU A 78 9.09 1.03 17.61
N GLN A 79 8.36 2.15 17.63
CA GLN A 79 8.33 3.07 18.79
C GLN A 79 7.76 2.37 20.03
N LYS A 80 6.68 1.59 19.88
CA LYS A 80 6.08 0.81 20.96
C LYS A 80 7.03 -0.27 21.51
N GLY A 81 7.85 -0.87 20.65
CA GLY A 81 8.91 -1.81 21.05
C GLY A 81 10.09 -1.13 21.75
N GLY A 82 10.43 0.09 21.35
CA GLY A 82 11.48 0.92 21.98
C GLY A 82 11.10 1.35 23.39
N ASP A 83 9.86 1.76 23.62
CA ASP A 83 9.38 2.21 24.94
C ASP A 83 9.28 1.06 25.96
N ALA A 84 9.01 -0.17 25.51
CA ALA A 84 9.01 -1.35 26.38
C ALA A 84 10.40 -1.66 26.97
N SER A 85 11.48 -1.16 26.36
CA SER A 85 12.86 -1.32 26.86
C SER A 85 13.29 -0.22 27.85
N GLN A 86 12.54 0.88 27.97
CA GLN A 86 12.89 2.02 28.86
C GLN A 86 12.17 2.01 30.22
N GLY A 87 11.41 0.96 30.54
CA GLY A 87 10.56 0.89 31.74
C GLY A 87 11.13 0.08 32.92
N ARG A 88 12.45 -0.05 33.09
CA ARG A 88 13.00 -0.68 34.32
C ARG A 88 14.34 -0.12 34.76
N HIS A 89 14.31 0.98 35.50
CA HIS A 89 15.33 1.30 36.51
C HIS A 89 14.63 1.81 37.78
N PRO A 90 14.45 0.98 38.83
CA PRO A 90 14.11 1.49 40.13
C PRO A 90 15.41 1.83 40.86
N GLY A 91 15.66 3.12 41.10
CA GLY A 91 16.63 3.56 42.11
C GLY A 91 17.62 4.62 41.65
N GLY A 92 17.48 5.82 42.22
CA GLY A 92 18.49 6.88 42.18
C GLY A 92 17.87 8.28 42.29
N GLY A 93 17.73 8.80 43.51
CA GLY A 93 17.27 10.16 43.79
C GLY A 93 18.26 11.27 43.34
N PRO A 94 17.89 12.55 43.53
CA PRO A 94 18.31 13.67 42.68
C PRO A 94 19.56 14.39 43.19
N ALA A 95 20.44 14.79 42.27
CA ALA A 95 21.43 15.84 42.53
C ALA A 95 22.00 16.41 41.21
N GLY A 96 22.10 17.74 41.13
CA GLY A 96 23.22 18.38 40.43
C GLY A 96 22.96 18.94 39.03
N GLU A 97 22.62 20.23 38.99
CA GLU A 97 23.36 21.28 38.27
C GLU A 97 23.44 21.32 36.73
N HIS A 98 22.87 22.42 36.22
CA HIS A 98 23.37 23.34 35.19
C HIS A 98 24.42 22.84 34.18
N GLY A 99 23.98 22.71 32.92
CA GLY A 99 24.84 22.68 31.74
C GLY A 99 24.14 23.32 30.54
N THR A 100 24.51 24.55 30.22
CA THR A 100 24.22 25.23 28.96
C THR A 100 24.95 24.52 27.81
N GLY A 101 24.25 24.23 26.71
CA GLY A 101 24.87 23.70 25.50
C GLY A 101 23.87 23.41 24.39
N GLY A 102 23.92 24.21 23.33
CA GLY A 102 22.97 24.16 22.21
C GLY A 102 23.06 22.91 21.33
N GLY A 103 21.96 22.61 20.65
CA GLY A 103 21.88 21.54 19.66
C GLY A 103 20.64 21.71 18.79
N ARG A 104 20.88 21.99 17.51
CA ARG A 104 19.90 22.22 16.45
C ARG A 104 18.93 21.03 16.31
N GLY A 105 17.62 21.31 16.27
CA GLY A 105 16.58 20.37 15.85
C GLY A 105 15.79 20.97 14.70
N SER A 106 16.18 20.60 13.47
CA SER A 106 15.47 20.93 12.23
C SER A 106 14.06 20.33 12.29
N GLY A 107 13.05 21.19 12.30
CA GLY A 107 11.65 20.77 12.20
C GLY A 107 11.35 20.27 10.79
N TYR A 108 11.15 18.97 10.65
CA TYR A 108 10.55 18.39 9.45
C TYR A 108 9.06 18.77 9.43
N ARG A 109 8.65 19.61 8.47
CA ARG A 109 7.24 19.85 8.13
C ARG A 109 6.90 18.92 6.95
N PRO A 110 5.96 17.96 7.09
CA PRO A 110 5.47 17.26 5.91
C PRO A 110 4.61 18.24 5.09
N GLY A 111 4.99 18.42 3.82
CA GLY A 111 4.17 19.11 2.85
C GLY A 111 2.97 18.25 2.51
N ALA A 112 1.77 18.80 2.71
CA ALA A 112 0.53 18.20 2.25
C ALA A 112 0.53 18.15 0.71
N GLY A 113 0.98 17.02 0.15
CA GLY A 113 0.77 16.68 -1.24
C GLY A 113 -0.67 16.23 -1.42
N THR A 114 -1.60 17.18 -1.55
CA THR A 114 -2.94 16.86 -2.04
C THR A 114 -2.83 16.48 -3.51
N VAL A 115 -2.80 15.17 -3.79
CA VAL A 115 -3.09 14.64 -5.13
C VAL A 115 -4.55 14.98 -5.45
N PRO A 116 -4.84 15.73 -6.54
CA PRO A 116 -6.21 15.98 -6.94
C PRO A 116 -6.87 14.67 -7.38
N PRO A 117 -8.18 14.47 -7.16
CA PRO A 117 -8.88 13.31 -7.67
C PRO A 117 -8.91 13.38 -9.20
N GLU A 118 -8.19 12.48 -9.87
CA GLU A 118 -8.29 12.33 -11.32
C GLU A 118 -9.66 11.74 -11.68
N SER A 119 -10.56 12.65 -12.02
CA SER A 119 -11.69 12.50 -12.95
C SER A 119 -12.15 11.05 -13.22
N SER A 120 -13.04 10.57 -12.35
CA SER A 120 -13.92 9.43 -12.57
C SER A 120 -14.93 9.73 -13.70
N ALA A 121 -14.47 9.68 -14.94
CA ALA A 121 -15.31 9.95 -16.11
C ALA A 121 -14.97 9.11 -17.36
N ALA A 122 -14.36 7.93 -17.22
CA ALA A 122 -13.85 7.18 -18.37
C ALA A 122 -14.65 5.93 -18.79
N CYS A 123 -15.71 5.56 -18.06
CA CYS A 123 -16.53 4.40 -18.41
C CYS A 123 -17.92 4.82 -18.89
N ARG A 124 -18.00 5.40 -20.09
CA ARG A 124 -19.26 5.51 -20.84
C ARG A 124 -19.36 4.37 -21.87
N PRO A 125 -20.57 3.81 -22.06
CA PRO A 125 -20.82 2.67 -22.94
C PRO A 125 -20.48 2.96 -24.39
#